data_AF-D7LIC6-F1
#
_entry.id   AF-D7LIC6-F1
#
_cell.length_a   1.000
_cell.length_b   1.000
_cell.length_c   1.000
_cell.angle_alpha   90.00
_cell.angle_beta   90.00
_cell.angle_gamma   90.00
#
_symmetry.space_group_name_H-M   'P 1'
#
loop_
_entity.id
_entity.type
_entity.pdbx_description
1 polymer ?
#
loop_
_entity_poly.entity_id
_entity_poly.type
_entity_poly.pdbx_seq_one_letter_code
_entity_poly.pdbx_strand_id
1 'polypeptide(L)'
;MRNRRYVSPKGPLIVYGNEGAKLVKAFRNIPGIDLCHVEKFSLLKLAPGGHLGRFVVWTKSAFEKLESVYGSFEKASEMKKGYVLPRAKMVNADLSRIIYSDEVQSVVRQIEKDVKRAVLKKNPLKNLNVMLKLNPYAKTARRMSLLAEDERVKSKREKLERKRQPISKINRILIGPNQELKDNDTNGFR
;
A
#
# COMPACT_ATOMS: atom_id res chain seq x y z
N MET A 1 38.20 31.64 -1.87
CA MET A 1 39.35 31.22 -2.72
C MET A 1 40.04 30.00 -2.10
N ARG A 2 39.68 28.74 -2.49
CA ARG A 2 40.17 27.49 -1.81
C ARG A 2 40.82 26.46 -2.76
N ASN A 3 41.24 26.87 -3.96
CA ASN A 3 41.87 26.01 -4.97
C ASN A 3 41.09 24.71 -5.34
N ARG A 4 39.77 24.80 -5.45
CA ARG A 4 38.86 23.71 -5.90
C ARG A 4 37.95 24.23 -7.03
N ARG A 5 38.56 24.76 -8.08
CA ARG A 5 37.83 25.47 -9.15
C ARG A 5 37.02 24.52 -10.03
N TYR A 6 37.51 23.29 -10.25
CA TYR A 6 36.88 22.31 -11.13
C TYR A 6 36.65 20.98 -10.41
N VAL A 7 35.53 20.33 -10.70
CA VAL A 7 35.20 18.98 -10.27
C VAL A 7 35.01 18.16 -11.55
N SER A 8 35.85 17.16 -11.75
CA SER A 8 35.72 16.22 -12.87
C SER A 8 35.01 14.94 -12.42
N PRO A 9 34.13 14.38 -13.25
CA PRO A 9 33.55 13.07 -12.97
C PRO A 9 34.64 12.00 -12.93
N LYS A 10 34.42 10.98 -12.09
CA LYS A 10 35.32 9.84 -11.99
C LYS A 10 35.04 8.85 -13.11
N GLY A 11 35.99 8.71 -14.01
CA GLY A 11 35.96 7.77 -15.13
C GLY A 11 36.56 6.41 -14.77
N PRO A 12 37.09 5.68 -15.77
CA PRO A 12 37.70 4.37 -15.56
C PRO A 12 38.83 4.38 -14.53
N LEU A 13 38.92 3.31 -13.75
CA LEU A 13 40.07 3.03 -12.89
C LEU A 13 40.95 1.99 -13.58
N ILE A 14 42.19 2.36 -13.89
CA ILE A 14 43.15 1.43 -14.50
C ILE A 14 44.06 0.87 -13.40
N VAL A 15 44.10 -0.45 -13.29
CA VAL A 15 44.85 -1.17 -12.28
C VAL A 15 46.01 -1.91 -12.92
N TYR A 16 47.21 -1.68 -12.39
CA TYR A 16 48.45 -2.20 -12.95
C TYR A 16 49.33 -2.86 -11.88
N GLY A 17 50.12 -3.85 -12.31
CA GLY A 17 51.14 -4.52 -11.51
C GLY A 17 52.55 -3.96 -11.77
N ASN A 18 53.49 -4.83 -12.14
CA ASN A 18 54.90 -4.44 -12.32
C ASN A 18 55.17 -3.55 -13.54
N GLU A 19 54.29 -3.54 -14.54
CA GLU A 19 54.44 -2.81 -15.81
C GLU A 19 54.12 -1.29 -15.72
N GLY A 20 53.92 -0.77 -14.51
CA GLY A 20 53.25 0.50 -14.26
C GLY A 20 53.92 1.78 -14.75
N ALA A 21 55.25 1.82 -14.87
CA ALA A 21 55.97 3.09 -15.07
C ALA A 21 55.64 3.78 -16.41
N LYS A 22 55.41 3.01 -17.47
CA LYS A 22 55.02 3.54 -18.80
C LYS A 22 53.53 3.89 -18.83
N LEU A 23 52.70 3.05 -18.23
CA LEU A 23 51.25 3.23 -18.17
C LEU A 23 50.86 4.52 -17.43
N VAL A 24 51.53 4.81 -16.30
CA VAL A 24 51.26 6.01 -15.51
C VAL A 24 51.51 7.28 -16.31
N LYS A 25 52.59 7.33 -17.09
CA LYS A 25 52.90 8.50 -17.93
C LYS A 25 51.88 8.70 -19.04
N ALA A 26 51.41 7.61 -19.66
CA ALA A 26 50.44 7.66 -20.75
C ALA A 26 49.05 8.14 -20.29
N PHE A 27 48.55 7.63 -19.16
CA PHE A 27 47.15 7.85 -18.76
C PHE A 27 46.95 8.99 -17.76
N ARG A 28 48.00 9.50 -17.10
CA ARG A 28 47.87 10.54 -16.07
C ARG A 28 47.32 11.87 -16.59
N ASN A 29 47.55 12.20 -17.87
CA ASN A 29 47.09 13.47 -18.45
C ASN A 29 45.64 13.41 -18.98
N ILE A 30 44.99 12.24 -18.95
CA ILE A 30 43.63 12.09 -19.44
C ILE A 30 42.65 12.41 -18.29
N PRO A 31 41.74 13.39 -18.44
CA PRO A 31 40.84 13.78 -17.37
C PRO A 31 39.87 12.64 -17.01
N GLY A 32 39.64 12.45 -15.71
CA GLY A 32 38.69 11.47 -15.17
C GLY A 32 39.26 10.04 -15.00
N ILE A 33 40.37 9.70 -15.66
CA ILE A 33 41.03 8.41 -15.46
C ILE A 33 41.85 8.43 -14.17
N ASP A 34 41.65 7.41 -13.33
CA ASP A 34 42.49 7.19 -12.16
C ASP A 34 43.37 5.95 -12.36
N LEU A 35 44.58 5.99 -11.82
CA LEU A 35 45.55 4.89 -11.87
C LEU A 35 45.76 4.31 -10.47
N CYS A 36 45.91 3.00 -10.36
CA CYS A 36 46.15 2.31 -9.10
C CYS A 36 47.10 1.12 -9.26
N HIS A 37 48.05 0.98 -8.33
CA HIS A 37 48.84 -0.24 -8.22
C HIS A 37 48.06 -1.30 -7.42
N VAL A 38 48.17 -2.58 -7.79
CA VAL A 38 47.43 -3.68 -7.12
C VAL A 38 47.73 -3.77 -5.63
N GLU A 39 49.00 -3.64 -5.24
CA GLU A 39 49.40 -3.78 -3.83
C GLU A 39 48.96 -2.59 -2.97
N LYS A 40 48.77 -1.41 -3.60
CA LYS A 40 48.34 -0.17 -2.94
C LYS A 40 46.90 0.17 -3.32
N PHE A 41 46.05 -0.85 -3.37
CA PHE A 41 44.65 -0.70 -3.75
C PHE A 41 43.89 0.15 -2.73
N SER A 42 43.31 1.27 -3.17
CA SER A 42 42.60 2.22 -2.29
C SER A 42 41.10 2.14 -2.47
N LEU A 43 40.37 2.00 -1.35
CA LEU A 43 38.91 2.01 -1.34
C LEU A 43 38.33 3.31 -1.92
N LEU A 44 38.96 4.46 -1.67
CA LEU A 44 38.49 5.76 -2.16
C LEU A 44 38.53 5.88 -3.69
N LYS A 45 39.45 5.13 -4.33
CA LYS A 45 39.51 5.06 -5.80
C LYS A 45 38.51 4.06 -6.35
N LEU A 46 38.26 2.94 -5.65
CA LEU A 46 37.28 1.94 -6.10
C LEU A 46 35.83 2.42 -5.94
N ALA A 47 35.53 3.08 -4.82
CA ALA A 47 34.20 3.53 -4.45
C ALA A 47 34.22 5.04 -4.10
N PRO A 48 34.41 5.94 -5.10
CA PRO A 48 34.39 7.37 -4.85
C PRO A 48 33.03 7.80 -4.30
N GLY A 49 33.03 8.50 -3.16
CA GLY A 49 31.80 8.87 -2.45
C GLY A 49 31.05 7.70 -1.79
N GLY A 50 31.64 6.50 -1.76
CA GLY A 50 31.02 5.31 -1.17
C GLY A 50 30.11 4.51 -2.13
N HIS A 51 30.04 4.88 -3.40
CA HIS A 51 29.29 4.12 -4.41
C HIS A 51 30.09 2.93 -4.93
N LEU A 52 29.50 1.73 -4.83
CA LEU A 52 30.09 0.50 -5.35
C LEU A 52 29.89 0.41 -6.88
N GLY A 53 30.77 -0.32 -7.57
CA GLY A 53 30.60 -0.59 -9.01
C GLY A 53 31.23 0.45 -9.94
N ARG A 54 32.46 0.90 -9.66
CA ARG A 54 33.23 1.70 -10.62
C ARG A 54 33.72 0.82 -11.78
N PHE A 55 33.79 1.36 -13.00
CA PHE A 55 34.39 0.68 -14.14
C PHE A 55 35.91 0.53 -13.96
N VAL A 56 36.40 -0.70 -13.80
CA VAL A 56 37.80 -1.03 -13.54
C VAL A 56 38.39 -1.83 -14.70
N VAL A 57 39.54 -1.39 -15.20
CA VAL A 57 40.32 -2.07 -16.24
C VAL A 57 41.57 -2.68 -15.59
N TRP A 58 41.77 -3.99 -15.78
CA TRP A 58 42.86 -4.75 -15.19
C TRP A 58 43.91 -5.10 -16.24
N THR A 59 45.20 -4.91 -15.92
CA THR A 59 46.27 -5.59 -16.68
C THR A 59 46.35 -7.06 -16.28
N LYS A 60 46.86 -7.92 -17.16
CA LYS A 60 47.04 -9.36 -16.87
C LYS A 60 47.83 -9.58 -15.59
N SER A 61 49.00 -8.95 -15.48
CA SER A 61 49.87 -9.02 -14.29
C SER A 61 49.22 -8.46 -13.03
N ALA A 62 48.26 -7.54 -13.17
CA ALA A 62 47.52 -7.02 -12.03
C ALA A 62 46.49 -8.04 -11.51
N PHE A 63 45.79 -8.70 -12.43
CA PHE A 63 44.75 -9.67 -12.11
C PHE A 63 45.33 -10.91 -11.42
N GLU A 64 46.45 -11.43 -11.94
CA GLU A 64 47.15 -12.60 -11.35
C GLU A 64 47.66 -12.33 -9.92
N LYS A 65 48.10 -11.09 -9.63
CA LYS A 65 48.57 -10.71 -8.29
C LYS A 65 47.47 -10.62 -7.23
N LEU A 66 46.19 -10.55 -7.60
CA LEU A 66 45.11 -10.40 -6.61
C LEU A 66 45.02 -11.58 -5.64
N GLU A 67 45.26 -12.80 -6.12
CA GLU A 67 45.23 -14.01 -5.29
C GLU A 67 46.35 -13.98 -4.23
N SER A 68 47.56 -13.54 -4.58
CA SER A 68 48.65 -13.36 -3.59
C SER A 68 48.33 -12.27 -2.56
N VAL A 69 47.73 -11.15 -3.00
CA VAL A 69 47.41 -10.02 -2.12
C VAL A 69 46.28 -10.34 -1.14
N TYR A 70 45.23 -11.01 -1.57
CA TYR A 70 44.02 -11.21 -0.76
C TYR A 70 43.77 -12.66 -0.33
N GLY A 71 44.33 -13.64 -1.03
CA GLY A 71 44.07 -15.07 -0.83
C GLY A 71 42.79 -15.54 -1.52
N SER A 72 42.40 -16.76 -1.17
CA SER A 72 41.13 -17.39 -1.54
C SER A 72 40.39 -17.87 -0.28
N PHE A 73 39.27 -18.56 -0.42
CA PHE A 73 38.62 -19.19 0.74
C PHE A 73 39.40 -20.38 1.31
N GLU A 74 40.34 -20.93 0.55
CA GLU A 74 41.19 -22.07 0.93
C GLU A 74 42.61 -21.63 1.30
N LYS A 75 43.15 -20.62 0.61
CA LYS A 75 44.51 -20.11 0.82
C LYS A 75 44.47 -18.76 1.52
N ALA A 76 45.24 -18.62 2.60
CA ALA A 76 45.40 -17.34 3.29
C ALA A 76 46.15 -16.31 2.41
N SER A 77 45.97 -15.02 2.71
CA SER A 77 46.72 -13.94 2.07
C SER A 77 48.22 -14.03 2.38
N GLU A 78 49.06 -13.84 1.36
CA GLU A 78 50.53 -13.78 1.54
C GLU A 78 50.97 -12.41 2.05
N MET A 79 50.38 -11.33 1.52
CA MET A 79 50.79 -9.96 1.84
C MET A 79 50.12 -9.41 3.10
N LYS A 80 48.85 -9.75 3.36
CA LYS A 80 48.07 -9.20 4.46
C LYS A 80 47.99 -10.22 5.59
N LYS A 81 48.86 -10.03 6.59
CA LYS A 81 48.93 -10.90 7.77
C LYS A 81 47.57 -10.98 8.48
N GLY A 82 47.08 -12.21 8.67
CA GLY A 82 45.84 -12.48 9.39
C GLY A 82 44.56 -12.08 8.65
N TYR A 83 44.67 -11.65 7.38
CA TYR A 83 43.51 -11.35 6.56
C TYR A 83 42.92 -12.63 5.97
N VAL A 84 41.61 -12.78 6.12
CA VAL A 84 40.82 -13.86 5.51
C VAL A 84 39.61 -13.22 4.82
N LEU A 85 39.21 -13.76 3.67
CA LEU A 85 38.04 -13.26 2.97
C LEU A 85 36.77 -13.41 3.84
N PRO A 86 35.90 -12.38 3.90
CA PRO A 86 34.62 -12.49 4.58
C PRO A 86 33.80 -13.65 4.03
N ARG A 87 33.28 -14.49 4.94
CA ARG A 87 32.37 -15.58 4.56
C ARG A 87 31.01 -15.00 4.24
N ALA A 88 30.45 -15.39 3.09
CA ALA A 88 29.09 -15.00 2.72
C ALA A 88 28.09 -15.58 3.75
N LYS A 89 27.11 -14.78 4.18
CA LYS A 89 26.07 -15.23 5.13
C LYS A 89 25.14 -16.28 4.52
N MET A 90 24.95 -16.23 3.20
CA MET A 90 24.18 -17.19 2.43
C MET A 90 25.07 -17.69 1.27
N VAL A 91 25.01 -18.99 0.98
CA VAL A 91 25.76 -19.57 -0.14
C VAL A 91 25.12 -19.18 -1.47
N ASN A 92 23.80 -19.29 -1.58
CA ASN A 92 23.04 -18.82 -2.73
C ASN A 92 22.35 -17.49 -2.38
N ALA A 93 22.62 -16.45 -3.16
CA ALA A 93 22.01 -15.13 -3.00
C ALA A 93 20.67 -14.98 -3.75
N ASP A 94 20.34 -15.91 -4.65
CA ASP A 94 19.08 -15.90 -5.39
C ASP A 94 17.94 -16.42 -4.52
N LEU A 95 17.32 -15.49 -3.80
CA LEU A 95 16.16 -15.75 -2.95
C LEU A 95 14.95 -16.20 -3.76
N SER A 96 14.76 -15.70 -4.98
CA SER A 96 13.64 -16.08 -5.82
C SER A 96 13.71 -17.56 -6.15
N ARG A 97 14.88 -18.06 -6.54
CA ARG A 97 15.08 -19.50 -6.78
C ARG A 97 14.79 -20.35 -5.54
N ILE A 98 15.23 -19.91 -4.36
CA ILE A 98 14.98 -20.65 -3.10
C ILE A 98 13.48 -20.64 -2.77
N ILE A 99 12.81 -19.51 -2.92
CA ILE A 99 11.38 -19.37 -2.61
C ILE A 99 10.53 -20.21 -3.56
N TYR A 100 10.89 -20.25 -4.85
CA TYR A 100 10.15 -20.99 -5.87
C TYR A 100 10.59 -22.43 -6.05
N SER A 101 11.44 -22.95 -5.17
CA SER A 101 11.88 -24.35 -5.24
C SER A 101 10.76 -25.29 -4.77
N ASP A 102 10.72 -26.51 -5.31
CA ASP A 102 9.68 -27.49 -5.02
C ASP A 102 9.67 -27.90 -3.53
N GLU A 103 10.84 -27.91 -2.90
CA GLU A 103 10.99 -28.22 -1.48
C GLU A 103 10.28 -27.20 -0.60
N VAL A 104 10.29 -25.92 -0.99
CA VAL A 104 9.58 -24.86 -0.28
C VAL A 104 8.10 -24.87 -0.66
N GLN A 105 7.79 -24.92 -1.96
CA GLN A 105 6.41 -24.81 -2.44
C GLN A 105 5.53 -26.01 -2.06
N SER A 106 6.10 -27.20 -1.85
CA SER A 106 5.36 -28.39 -1.38
C SER A 106 4.86 -28.27 0.06
N VAL A 107 5.51 -27.43 0.90
CA VAL A 107 5.17 -27.25 2.31
C VAL A 107 4.41 -25.94 2.57
N VAL A 108 4.63 -24.92 1.72
CA VAL A 108 4.03 -23.60 1.87
C VAL A 108 2.51 -23.65 1.70
N ARG A 109 1.80 -22.99 2.62
CA ARG A 109 0.35 -22.78 2.51
C ARG A 109 0.06 -21.77 1.41
N GLN A 110 -1.05 -21.98 0.71
CA GLN A 110 -1.52 -21.03 -0.31
C GLN A 110 -1.73 -19.63 0.28
N ILE A 111 -1.41 -18.61 -0.52
CA ILE A 111 -1.52 -17.21 -0.12
C ILE A 111 -3.00 -16.81 -0.07
N GLU A 112 -3.46 -16.34 1.09
CA GLU A 112 -4.78 -15.69 1.23
C GLU A 112 -4.73 -14.30 0.58
N LYS A 113 -5.50 -14.09 -0.49
CA LYS A 113 -5.56 -12.80 -1.21
C LYS A 113 -6.56 -11.81 -0.62
N ASP A 114 -7.40 -12.27 0.31
CA ASP A 114 -8.51 -11.49 0.85
C ASP A 114 -8.02 -10.52 1.93
N VAL A 115 -7.82 -9.27 1.56
CA VAL A 115 -7.52 -8.19 2.51
C VAL A 115 -8.80 -7.74 3.19
N LYS A 116 -8.99 -8.13 4.46
CA LYS A 116 -10.10 -7.65 5.30
C LYS A 116 -9.91 -6.16 5.61
N ARG A 117 -10.74 -5.31 4.99
CA ARG A 117 -10.76 -3.87 5.29
C ARG A 117 -11.74 -3.59 6.42
N ALA A 118 -11.38 -2.65 7.30
CA ALA A 118 -12.30 -2.15 8.31
C ALA A 118 -13.49 -1.46 7.63
N VAL A 119 -14.70 -1.96 7.89
CA VAL A 119 -15.93 -1.37 7.36
C VAL A 119 -16.45 -0.35 8.37
N LEU A 120 -16.77 0.85 7.91
CA LEU A 120 -17.43 1.86 8.75
C LEU A 120 -18.81 1.34 9.19
N LYS A 121 -19.04 1.26 10.49
CA LYS A 121 -20.35 0.92 11.05
C LYS A 121 -21.33 2.07 10.81
N LYS A 122 -22.20 1.91 9.81
CA LYS A 122 -23.27 2.87 9.50
C LYS A 122 -24.45 2.67 10.46
N ASN A 123 -25.08 3.76 10.88
CA ASN A 123 -26.25 3.71 11.78
C ASN A 123 -27.48 3.16 11.02
N PRO A 124 -28.09 2.03 11.45
CA PRO A 124 -29.25 1.43 10.78
C PRO A 124 -30.50 2.33 10.79
N LEU A 125 -30.71 3.11 11.84
CA LEU A 125 -31.87 4.01 11.94
C LEU A 125 -31.80 5.13 10.89
N LYS A 126 -30.58 5.55 10.51
CA LYS A 126 -30.35 6.57 9.48
C LYS A 126 -30.13 5.97 8.09
N ASN A 127 -29.69 4.72 7.98
CA ASN A 127 -29.38 4.06 6.71
C ASN A 127 -30.24 2.81 6.50
N LEU A 128 -31.22 2.93 5.59
CA LEU A 128 -32.19 1.87 5.30
C LEU A 128 -31.52 0.57 4.84
N ASN A 129 -30.51 0.62 3.97
CA ASN A 129 -29.86 -0.61 3.45
C ASN A 129 -29.19 -1.41 4.58
N VAL A 130 -28.63 -0.72 5.56
CA VAL A 130 -28.02 -1.36 6.74
C VAL A 130 -29.09 -1.96 7.63
N MET A 131 -30.20 -1.25 7.84
CA MET A 131 -31.35 -1.78 8.59
C MET A 131 -31.96 -3.01 7.91
N LEU A 132 -32.11 -2.99 6.58
CA LEU A 132 -32.63 -4.13 5.82
C LEU A 132 -31.67 -5.32 5.83
N LYS A 133 -30.36 -5.07 5.77
CA LYS A 133 -29.33 -6.13 5.89
C LYS A 133 -29.38 -6.80 7.27
N LEU A 134 -29.67 -6.04 8.33
CA LEU A 134 -29.74 -6.55 9.70
C LEU A 134 -31.12 -7.16 10.03
N ASN A 135 -32.20 -6.57 9.53
CA ASN A 135 -33.58 -6.98 9.78
C ASN A 135 -34.42 -6.87 8.50
N PRO A 136 -34.66 -7.99 7.80
CA PRO A 136 -35.51 -8.03 6.61
C PRO A 136 -36.97 -7.61 6.87
N TYR A 137 -37.51 -7.87 8.06
CA TYR A 137 -38.89 -7.52 8.43
C TYR A 137 -39.10 -6.00 8.53
N ALA A 138 -38.03 -5.20 8.70
CA ALA A 138 -38.14 -3.75 8.65
C ALA A 138 -38.73 -3.25 7.30
N LYS A 139 -38.56 -4.01 6.21
CA LYS A 139 -39.16 -3.69 4.90
C LYS A 139 -40.68 -3.81 4.92
N THR A 140 -41.20 -4.91 5.46
CA THR A 140 -42.64 -5.16 5.53
C THR A 140 -43.30 -4.21 6.52
N ALA A 141 -42.72 -4.03 7.70
CA ALA A 141 -43.21 -3.09 8.71
C ALA A 141 -43.33 -1.66 8.15
N ARG A 142 -42.31 -1.19 7.43
CA ARG A 142 -42.33 0.15 6.81
C ARG A 142 -43.35 0.26 5.69
N ARG A 143 -43.58 -0.80 4.92
CA ARG A 143 -44.63 -0.83 3.88
C ARG A 143 -46.01 -0.75 4.51
N MET A 144 -46.26 -1.56 5.54
CA MET A 144 -47.52 -1.56 6.27
C MET A 144 -47.80 -0.20 6.91
N SER A 145 -46.78 0.44 7.51
CA SER A 145 -46.94 1.78 8.10
C SER A 145 -47.29 2.85 7.07
N LEU A 146 -46.73 2.77 5.85
CA LEU A 146 -47.05 3.73 4.79
C LEU A 146 -48.50 3.58 4.32
N LEU A 147 -48.94 2.34 4.09
CA LEU A 147 -50.33 2.07 3.68
C LEU A 147 -51.33 2.55 4.73
N ALA A 148 -51.06 2.28 6.01
CA ALA A 148 -51.90 2.75 7.11
C ALA A 148 -51.94 4.29 7.23
N GLU A 149 -50.83 4.98 6.97
CA GLU A 149 -50.79 6.44 6.99
C GLU A 149 -51.56 7.05 5.81
N ASP A 150 -51.46 6.47 4.61
CA ASP A 150 -52.23 6.90 3.43
C ASP A 150 -53.74 6.79 3.68
N GLU A 151 -54.20 5.69 4.30
CA GLU A 151 -55.58 5.50 4.72
C GLU A 151 -56.02 6.53 5.77
N ARG A 152 -55.13 6.84 6.73
CA ARG A 152 -55.38 7.85 7.77
C ARG A 152 -55.49 9.26 7.20
N VAL A 153 -54.63 9.63 6.26
CA VAL A 153 -54.68 10.94 5.59
C VAL A 153 -55.96 11.08 4.77
N LYS A 154 -56.34 10.04 4.03
CA LYS A 154 -57.57 10.01 3.24
C LYS A 154 -58.80 10.20 4.13
N SER A 155 -58.94 9.39 5.17
CA SER A 155 -60.07 9.48 6.12
C SER A 155 -60.13 10.84 6.85
N LYS A 156 -58.98 11.43 7.21
CA LYS A 156 -58.91 12.77 7.80
C LYS A 156 -59.37 13.85 6.81
N ARG A 157 -58.98 13.76 5.54
CA ARG A 157 -59.40 14.69 4.49
C ARG A 157 -60.90 14.62 4.24
N GLU A 158 -61.47 13.42 4.13
CA GLU A 158 -62.92 13.21 3.99
C GLU A 158 -63.70 13.78 5.19
N LYS A 159 -63.23 13.54 6.42
CA LYS A 159 -63.81 14.13 7.63
C LYS A 159 -63.75 15.65 7.63
N LEU A 160 -62.64 16.24 7.18
CA LEU A 160 -62.49 17.70 7.08
C LEU A 160 -63.39 18.29 5.99
N GLU A 161 -63.52 17.64 4.84
CA GLU A 161 -64.41 18.05 3.75
C GLU A 161 -65.88 18.01 4.17
N ARG A 162 -66.32 16.96 4.90
CA ARG A 162 -67.66 16.91 5.51
C ARG A 162 -67.92 18.07 6.47
N LYS A 163 -66.93 18.46 7.29
CA LYS A 163 -67.03 19.61 8.20
C LYS A 163 -67.03 20.97 7.49
N ARG A 164 -66.43 21.06 6.29
CA ARG A 164 -66.36 22.30 5.50
C ARG A 164 -67.59 22.54 4.64
N GLN A 165 -68.46 21.56 4.45
CA GLN A 165 -69.73 21.79 3.77
C GLN A 165 -70.59 22.75 4.61
N PRO A 166 -71.07 23.88 4.03
CA PRO A 166 -71.85 24.84 4.79
C PRO A 166 -73.19 24.21 5.18
N ILE A 167 -73.49 24.20 6.47
CA ILE A 167 -74.80 23.82 7.00
C ILE A 167 -75.82 24.77 6.36
N SER A 168 -76.72 24.24 5.53
CA SER A 168 -77.80 25.00 4.93
C SER A 168 -78.65 25.66 6.03
N LYS A 169 -79.12 26.89 5.81
CA LYS A 169 -79.90 27.69 6.80
C LYS A 169 -81.06 26.92 7.43
N ILE A 170 -81.60 25.91 6.74
CA ILE A 170 -82.72 25.06 7.18
C ILE A 170 -82.33 24.21 8.40
N ASN A 171 -81.10 23.71 8.48
CA ASN A 171 -80.67 22.83 9.58
C ASN A 171 -80.23 23.57 10.85
N ARG A 172 -80.17 24.90 10.82
CA ARG A 172 -79.85 25.72 12.01
C ARG A 172 -81.07 25.97 12.91
N ILE A 173 -82.29 25.82 12.38
CA ILE A 173 -83.53 26.09 13.10
C ILE A 173 -84.00 24.86 13.91
N LEU A 174 -83.50 23.66 13.61
CA LEU A 174 -83.94 22.41 14.24
C LEU A 174 -83.02 21.91 15.36
N ILE A 175 -81.98 22.66 15.76
CA ILE A 175 -81.07 22.26 16.85
C ILE A 175 -81.22 23.28 17.99
N GLY A 176 -82.09 22.95 18.93
CA GLY A 176 -82.08 23.55 20.27
C GLY A 176 -80.76 23.23 21.00
N PRO A 177 -80.37 23.99 22.03
CA PRO A 177 -78.99 24.13 22.47
C PRO A 177 -78.35 22.89 23.11
N ASN A 178 -79.05 21.77 23.25
CA ASN A 178 -78.53 20.60 23.95
C ASN A 178 -79.05 19.29 23.32
N GLN A 179 -78.29 18.71 22.40
CA GLN A 179 -78.24 17.26 22.24
C GLN A 179 -76.98 16.87 21.45
N GLU A 180 -76.11 16.13 22.14
CA GLU A 180 -74.96 15.46 21.54
C GLU A 180 -75.44 14.54 20.41
N LEU A 181 -74.76 14.62 19.27
CA LEU A 181 -74.85 13.61 18.22
C LEU A 181 -74.33 12.30 18.81
N LYS A 182 -75.24 11.41 19.22
CA LYS A 182 -74.92 10.01 19.43
C LYS A 182 -74.68 9.39 18.05
N ASP A 183 -73.42 9.10 17.76
CA ASP A 183 -73.03 8.23 16.66
C ASP A 183 -73.59 6.83 16.97
N ASN A 184 -74.74 6.50 16.38
CA ASN A 184 -75.30 5.15 16.39
C ASN A 184 -74.53 4.28 15.39
N ASP A 185 -73.37 3.80 15.81
CA ASP A 185 -72.74 2.62 15.22
C ASP A 185 -72.74 1.49 16.28
N THR A 186 -73.93 0.94 16.53
CA THR A 186 -74.07 -0.40 17.08
C THR A 186 -74.77 -1.28 16.05
N ASN A 187 -73.97 -1.93 15.21
CA ASN A 187 -74.35 -3.16 14.53
C ASN A 187 -73.24 -4.19 14.72
N GLY A 188 -73.58 -5.27 15.44
CA GLY A 188 -73.00 -6.60 15.19
C GLY A 188 -71.92 -7.10 16.15
N PHE A 189 -72.35 -7.83 17.18
CA PHE A 189 -71.54 -8.81 17.92
C PHE A 189 -70.99 -9.92 17.00
N ARG A 190 -69.67 -10.14 16.97
CA ARG A 190 -68.94 -11.29 17.55
C ARG A 190 -67.46 -11.23 17.18
#